data_AF-N6ZW71-F1
#
_entry.id   AF-N6ZW71-F1
#
_cell.length_a   1.000
_cell.length_b   1.000
_cell.length_c   1.000
_cell.angle_alpha   90.00
_cell.angle_beta   90.00
_cell.angle_gamma   90.00
#
_symmetry.space_group_name_H-M   'P 1'
#
loop_
_entity.id
_entity.type
_entity.pdbx_description
1 polymer ?
#
loop_
_entity_poly.entity_id
_entity_poly.type
_entity_poly.pdbx_seq_one_letter_code
_entity_poly.pdbx_strand_id
1 'polypeptide(L)'
;MNLKNGAKRAAKFTFVEMPLSILGWRQLRANNGYIRDLWRTLRHPQCPECGRGVMHLPANAQPDEKALYPWECSAKCGFGVLAPQDPAEIRHIVQARSETRGKQRLAFLGDPERDKLITSHLRKSRAYWVVVALVFLMAAWQLAIGAPVMVVLSVLSMCLPFSVHAIRWSYRAWQVRSGTLFVEGAFGRYVRDMLWVRGMQ
;
A
#
# COMPACT_ATOMS: atom_id res chain seq x y z
N MET A 1 38.05 -42.55 7.69
CA MET A 1 36.94 -41.80 7.04
C MET A 1 35.62 -42.19 7.72
N ASN A 2 34.93 -41.22 8.34
CA ASN A 2 33.85 -41.47 9.30
C ASN A 2 32.47 -41.67 8.63
N LEU A 3 32.09 -42.93 8.38
CA LEU A 3 30.77 -43.34 7.86
C LEU A 3 29.58 -42.81 8.71
N LYS A 4 29.78 -42.60 10.01
CA LYS A 4 28.74 -42.09 10.93
C LYS A 4 28.27 -40.67 10.58
N ASN A 5 29.15 -39.84 10.03
CA ASN A 5 28.80 -38.47 9.62
C ASN A 5 28.03 -38.44 8.28
N GLY A 6 28.27 -39.43 7.41
CA GLY A 6 27.55 -39.61 6.15
C GLY A 6 26.11 -40.07 6.37
N ALA A 7 25.90 -41.06 7.26
CA ALA A 7 24.57 -41.58 7.60
C ALA A 7 23.66 -40.53 8.27
N LYS A 8 24.22 -39.69 9.15
CA LYS A 8 23.47 -38.61 9.83
C LYS A 8 23.06 -37.50 8.85
N ARG A 9 23.88 -37.20 7.84
CA ARG A 9 23.54 -36.28 6.74
C ARG A 9 22.49 -36.87 5.80
N ALA A 10 22.63 -38.15 5.42
CA ALA A 10 21.68 -38.85 4.56
C ALA A 10 20.28 -38.97 5.21
N ALA A 11 20.22 -39.32 6.50
CA ALA A 11 18.95 -39.41 7.24
C ALA A 11 18.27 -38.04 7.40
N LYS A 12 19.04 -36.95 7.60
CA LYS A 12 18.49 -35.59 7.62
C LYS A 12 17.94 -35.18 6.25
N PHE A 13 18.60 -35.61 5.18
CA PHE A 13 18.17 -35.33 3.80
C PHE A 13 16.86 -36.05 3.45
N THR A 14 16.74 -37.34 3.82
CA THR A 14 15.56 -38.16 3.47
C THR A 14 14.35 -37.90 4.36
N PHE A 15 14.53 -37.68 5.66
CA PHE A 15 13.41 -37.53 6.59
C PHE A 15 13.00 -36.07 6.86
N VAL A 16 13.88 -35.10 6.64
CA VAL A 16 13.57 -33.69 6.91
C VAL A 16 13.49 -32.91 5.58
N GLU A 17 14.53 -32.95 4.75
CA GLU A 17 14.57 -32.09 3.56
C GLU A 17 13.69 -32.59 2.40
N MET A 18 13.52 -33.90 2.24
CA MET A 18 12.72 -34.50 1.16
C MET A 18 11.19 -34.27 1.34
N PRO A 19 10.56 -34.56 2.51
CA PRO A 19 9.13 -34.28 2.68
C PRO A 19 8.81 -32.78 2.71
N LEU A 20 9.70 -31.94 3.26
CA LEU A 20 9.54 -30.48 3.24
C LEU A 20 9.70 -29.87 1.83
N SER A 21 10.52 -30.47 0.97
CA SER A 21 10.62 -30.03 -0.43
C SER A 21 9.41 -30.48 -1.27
N ILE A 22 8.84 -31.66 -0.99
CA ILE A 22 7.61 -32.16 -1.60
C ILE A 22 6.36 -31.37 -1.15
N LEU A 23 6.32 -30.91 0.11
CA LEU A 23 5.25 -30.04 0.63
C LEU A 23 5.34 -28.57 0.14
N GLY A 24 6.14 -28.29 -0.89
CA GLY A 24 6.22 -26.95 -1.49
C GLY A 24 6.83 -25.89 -0.56
N TRP A 25 7.50 -26.26 0.53
CA TRP A 25 8.05 -25.32 1.51
C TRP A 25 9.10 -24.37 0.90
N ARG A 26 9.88 -24.86 -0.06
CA ARG A 26 10.81 -24.03 -0.83
C ARG A 26 10.06 -22.98 -1.65
N GLN A 27 8.90 -23.33 -2.21
CA GLN A 27 8.04 -22.43 -2.97
C GLN A 27 7.35 -21.42 -2.05
N LEU A 28 6.89 -21.84 -0.86
CA LEU A 28 6.37 -20.92 0.17
C LEU A 28 7.44 -19.93 0.66
N ARG A 29 8.68 -20.38 0.88
CA ARG A 29 9.78 -19.52 1.29
C ARG A 29 10.20 -18.54 0.19
N ALA A 30 10.24 -18.99 -1.07
CA ALA A 30 10.51 -18.14 -2.23
C ALA A 30 9.39 -17.11 -2.44
N ASN A 31 8.12 -17.52 -2.34
CA ASN A 31 6.97 -16.63 -2.43
C ASN A 31 6.95 -15.61 -1.29
N ASN A 32 7.30 -16.01 -0.07
CA ASN A 32 7.41 -15.08 1.05
C ASN A 32 8.57 -14.08 0.84
N GLY A 33 9.69 -14.53 0.28
CA GLY A 33 10.79 -13.66 -0.15
C GLY A 33 10.33 -12.64 -1.21
N TYR A 34 9.65 -13.10 -2.25
CA TYR A 34 9.08 -12.26 -3.31
C TYR A 34 8.06 -11.25 -2.77
N ILE A 35 7.11 -11.69 -1.92
CA ILE A 35 6.14 -10.81 -1.27
C ILE A 35 6.87 -9.76 -0.42
N ARG A 36 7.88 -10.16 0.35
CA ARG A 36 8.68 -9.24 1.17
C ARG A 36 9.41 -8.21 0.31
N ASP A 37 9.99 -8.62 -0.80
CA ASP A 37 10.74 -7.72 -1.68
C ASP A 37 9.80 -6.80 -2.47
N LEU A 38 8.63 -7.28 -2.89
CA LEU A 38 7.55 -6.44 -3.44
C LEU A 38 7.05 -5.42 -2.41
N TRP A 39 6.93 -5.84 -1.14
CA TRP A 39 6.60 -4.94 -0.02
C TRP A 39 7.70 -3.92 0.27
N ARG A 40 8.97 -4.23 -0.03
CA ARG A 40 10.07 -3.27 0.07
C ARG A 40 10.01 -2.27 -1.08
N THR A 41 9.71 -2.72 -2.30
CA THR A 41 9.62 -1.81 -3.45
C THR A 41 8.41 -0.87 -3.37
N LEU A 42 7.26 -1.36 -2.89
CA LEU A 42 6.08 -0.54 -2.62
C LEU A 42 6.31 0.51 -1.52
N ARG A 43 7.31 0.31 -0.66
CA ARG A 43 7.67 1.24 0.42
C ARG A 43 8.73 2.26 0.03
N HIS A 44 9.14 2.31 -1.24
CA HIS A 44 10.05 3.37 -1.68
C HIS A 44 9.41 4.76 -1.53
N PRO A 45 10.17 5.76 -1.05
CA PRO A 45 9.65 7.10 -0.87
C PRO A 45 9.20 7.68 -2.22
N GLN A 46 7.96 8.16 -2.30
CA GLN A 46 7.45 8.84 -3.49
C GLN A 46 7.99 10.26 -3.57
N CYS A 47 8.25 10.74 -4.79
CA CYS A 47 8.71 12.09 -4.99
C CYS A 47 7.67 13.12 -4.54
N PRO A 48 8.02 14.08 -3.66
CA PRO A 48 7.08 15.06 -3.12
C PRO A 48 6.68 16.13 -4.15
N GLU A 49 7.52 16.37 -5.18
CA GLU A 49 7.23 17.36 -6.22
C GLU A 49 6.29 16.80 -7.30
N CYS A 50 6.61 15.67 -7.92
CA CYS A 50 5.78 15.15 -9.02
C CYS A 50 4.65 14.21 -8.56
N GLY A 51 4.81 13.52 -7.42
CA GLY A 51 3.86 12.51 -6.93
C GLY A 51 3.69 11.28 -7.85
N ARG A 52 4.46 11.19 -8.94
CA ARG A 52 4.39 10.11 -9.94
C ARG A 52 5.59 9.17 -9.91
N GLY A 53 6.77 9.70 -9.55
CA GLY A 53 8.02 8.94 -9.48
C GLY A 53 8.39 8.54 -8.05
N VAL A 54 9.27 7.55 -7.95
CA VAL A 54 9.90 7.14 -6.69
C VAL A 54 11.28 7.77 -6.58
N MET A 55 11.72 8.04 -5.37
CA MET A 55 13.10 8.45 -5.11
C MET A 55 13.98 7.20 -5.20
N HIS A 56 15.01 7.27 -6.03
CA HIS A 56 15.96 6.20 -6.24
C HIS A 56 17.38 6.75 -6.17
N LEU A 57 18.28 5.92 -5.70
CA LEU A 57 19.70 6.19 -5.72
C LEU A 57 20.25 5.70 -7.08
N PRO A 58 20.83 6.57 -7.91
CA PRO A 58 21.49 6.13 -9.13
C PRO A 58 22.67 5.20 -8.78
N ALA A 59 22.86 4.13 -9.55
CA ALA A 59 23.90 3.14 -9.29
C ALA A 59 25.33 3.72 -9.31
N ASN A 60 25.52 4.85 -10.00
CA ASN A 60 26.80 5.55 -10.13
C ASN A 60 26.95 6.73 -9.15
N ALA A 61 26.08 6.82 -8.14
CA ALA A 61 26.10 7.91 -7.17
C ALA A 61 27.33 7.80 -6.25
N GLN A 62 28.23 8.77 -6.34
CA GLN A 62 29.30 8.94 -5.36
C GLN A 62 28.81 9.73 -4.15
N PRO A 63 29.26 9.38 -2.94
CA PRO A 63 28.96 10.15 -1.75
C PRO A 63 29.68 11.50 -1.81
N ASP A 64 29.01 12.53 -1.30
CA ASP A 64 29.59 13.84 -1.01
C ASP A 64 30.59 13.75 0.17
N GLU A 65 31.37 14.81 0.43
CA GLU A 65 32.36 14.89 1.51
C GLU A 65 31.79 14.56 2.91
N LYS A 66 30.47 14.68 3.06
CA LYS A 66 29.71 14.36 4.28
C LYS A 66 29.00 13.00 4.25
N ALA A 67 29.38 12.09 3.35
CA ALA A 67 28.76 10.78 3.14
C ALA A 67 27.27 10.84 2.73
N LEU A 68 26.85 11.93 2.09
CA LEU A 68 25.48 12.11 1.59
C LEU A 68 25.40 11.67 0.13
N TYR A 69 24.33 10.94 -0.19
CA TYR A 69 24.09 10.41 -1.52
C TYR A 69 23.01 11.22 -2.26
N PRO A 70 23.16 11.48 -3.57
CA PRO A 70 22.13 12.13 -4.38
C PRO A 70 21.00 11.16 -4.69
N TRP A 71 19.86 11.37 -4.04
CA TRP A 71 18.62 10.67 -4.36
C TRP A 71 17.82 11.45 -5.38
N GLU A 72 17.50 10.82 -6.50
CA GLU A 72 16.82 11.45 -7.63
C GLU A 72 15.42 10.87 -7.85
N CYS A 73 14.53 11.68 -8.42
CA CYS A 73 13.23 11.18 -8.83
C CYS A 73 13.32 10.35 -10.13
N SER A 74 12.74 9.14 -10.13
CA SER A 74 12.67 8.29 -11.32
C SER A 74 11.93 8.91 -12.51
N ALA A 75 10.96 9.79 -12.24
CA ALA A 75 10.23 10.53 -13.26
C ALA A 75 11.00 11.74 -13.82
N LYS A 76 12.26 11.94 -13.39
CA LYS A 76 13.15 13.02 -13.83
C LYS A 76 12.50 14.41 -13.76
N CYS A 77 11.75 14.68 -12.69
CA CYS A 77 11.12 15.99 -12.47
C CYS A 77 12.09 17.09 -12.01
N GLY A 78 13.41 16.84 -12.03
CA GLY A 78 14.43 17.76 -11.54
C GLY A 78 14.58 17.80 -10.01
N PHE A 79 13.80 17.01 -9.27
CA PHE A 79 13.91 16.93 -7.82
C PHE A 79 14.97 15.92 -7.39
N GLY A 80 16.00 16.40 -6.70
CA GLY A 80 17.03 15.59 -6.05
C GLY A 80 17.27 16.06 -4.61
N VAL A 81 17.58 15.12 -3.71
CA VAL A 81 17.92 15.42 -2.31
C VAL A 81 19.18 14.65 -1.93
N LEU A 82 20.11 15.35 -1.28
CA LEU A 82 21.27 14.73 -0.64
C LEU A 82 20.83 14.17 0.71
N ALA A 83 20.86 12.85 0.85
CA ALA A 83 20.49 12.16 2.08
C ALA A 83 21.41 10.96 2.32
N PRO A 84 21.51 10.46 3.56
CA PRO A 84 22.24 9.24 3.86
C PRO A 84 21.74 8.05 3.03
N GLN A 85 22.55 7.00 2.95
CA GLN A 85 22.21 5.80 2.19
C GLN A 85 21.01 5.04 2.78
N ASP A 86 20.66 5.29 4.06
CA ASP A 86 19.57 4.60 4.73
C ASP A 86 18.20 4.98 4.10
N PRO A 87 17.46 4.01 3.51
CA PRO A 87 16.13 4.25 2.97
C PRO A 87 15.12 4.74 4.02
N ALA A 88 15.32 4.48 5.32
CA ALA A 88 14.41 4.95 6.36
C ALA A 88 14.53 6.46 6.61
N GLU A 89 15.76 6.99 6.62
CA GLU A 89 16.01 8.41 6.86
C GLU A 89 15.53 9.28 5.70
N ILE A 90 15.81 8.88 4.45
CA ILE A 90 15.26 9.60 3.30
C ILE A 90 13.73 9.59 3.31
N ARG A 91 13.10 8.49 3.74
CA ARG A 91 11.64 8.42 3.82
C ARG A 91 11.12 9.47 4.79
N HIS A 92 11.75 9.67 5.93
CA HIS A 92 11.34 10.71 6.89
C HIS A 92 11.45 12.11 6.28
N ILE A 93 12.57 12.42 5.62
CA ILE A 93 12.81 13.72 4.97
C ILE A 93 11.79 13.98 3.84
N VAL A 94 11.59 12.98 2.97
CA VAL A 94 10.65 13.05 1.86
C VAL A 94 9.22 13.16 2.35
N GLN A 95 8.86 12.42 3.41
CA GLN A 95 7.54 12.47 3.99
C GLN A 95 7.27 13.87 4.56
N ALA A 96 8.13 14.41 5.42
CA ALA A 96 7.97 15.77 5.96
C ALA A 96 7.80 16.84 4.87
N ARG A 97 8.57 16.73 3.78
CA ARG A 97 8.44 17.63 2.62
C ARG A 97 7.14 17.42 1.85
N SER A 98 6.70 16.17 1.69
CA SER A 98 5.44 15.83 1.03
C SER A 98 4.23 16.37 1.80
N GLU A 99 4.29 16.36 3.14
CA GLU A 99 3.24 16.92 4.00
C GLU A 99 3.15 18.43 3.84
N THR A 100 4.30 19.11 3.86
CA THR A 100 4.39 20.56 3.66
C THR A 100 3.86 20.96 2.29
N ARG A 101 4.32 20.29 1.22
CA ARG A 101 3.85 20.54 -0.15
C ARG A 101 2.36 20.22 -0.33
N GLY A 102 1.88 19.14 0.27
CA GLY A 102 0.47 18.76 0.22
C GLY A 102 -0.44 19.81 0.87
N LYS A 103 -0.05 20.35 2.03
CA LYS A 103 -0.75 21.45 2.69
C LYS A 103 -0.69 22.74 1.88
N GLN A 104 0.45 23.10 1.30
CA GLN A 104 0.60 24.27 0.43
C GLN A 104 -0.30 24.20 -0.80
N ARG A 105 -0.35 23.06 -1.48
CA ARG A 105 -1.22 22.85 -2.65
C ARG A 105 -2.69 23.04 -2.30
N LEU A 106 -3.11 22.56 -1.13
CA LEU A 106 -4.47 22.71 -0.66
C LEU A 106 -4.80 24.12 -0.17
N ALA A 107 -3.83 24.82 0.42
CA ALA A 107 -3.99 26.21 0.81
C ALA A 107 -4.11 27.15 -0.39
N PHE A 108 -3.49 26.80 -1.53
CA PHE A 108 -3.58 27.57 -2.77
C PHE A 108 -4.87 27.29 -3.57
N LEU A 109 -5.54 26.16 -3.32
CA LEU A 109 -6.81 25.85 -3.94
C LEU A 109 -7.90 26.71 -3.31
N GLY A 110 -8.59 27.52 -4.12
CA GLY A 110 -9.75 28.28 -3.67
C GLY A 110 -10.88 27.35 -3.21
N ASP A 111 -11.76 27.86 -2.34
CA ASP A 111 -12.91 27.13 -1.82
C ASP A 111 -13.76 26.39 -2.89
N PRO A 112 -14.09 26.98 -4.07
CA PRO A 112 -14.86 26.25 -5.09
C PRO A 112 -14.11 25.07 -5.73
N GLU A 113 -12.78 25.11 -5.79
CA GLU A 113 -11.98 24.00 -6.33
C GLU A 113 -11.82 22.88 -5.31
N ARG A 114 -11.71 23.24 -4.03
CA ARG A 114 -11.70 22.28 -2.91
C ARG A 114 -13.02 21.50 -2.86
N ASP A 115 -14.15 22.15 -3.03
CA ASP A 115 -15.46 21.50 -3.04
C ASP A 115 -15.65 20.57 -4.24
N LYS A 116 -15.17 20.97 -5.43
CA LYS A 116 -15.12 20.07 -6.60
C LYS A 116 -14.27 18.82 -6.33
N LEU A 117 -13.14 18.97 -5.65
CA LEU A 117 -12.29 17.84 -5.28
C LEU A 117 -13.00 16.92 -4.28
N ILE A 118 -13.63 17.47 -3.25
CA ILE A 118 -14.39 16.72 -2.23
C ILE A 118 -15.53 15.93 -2.88
N THR A 119 -16.35 16.59 -3.71
CA THR A 119 -17.47 15.95 -4.40
C THR A 119 -17.00 14.85 -5.36
N SER A 120 -15.88 15.04 -6.05
CA SER A 120 -15.31 14.00 -6.93
C SER A 120 -14.89 12.75 -6.13
N HIS A 121 -14.27 12.92 -4.96
CA HIS A 121 -13.85 11.82 -4.10
C HIS A 121 -15.06 11.10 -3.48
N LEU A 122 -16.08 11.86 -3.06
CA LEU A 122 -17.35 11.30 -2.58
C LEU A 122 -18.05 10.49 -3.67
N ARG A 123 -18.13 11.00 -4.90
CA ARG A 123 -18.73 10.28 -6.03
C ARG A 123 -18.01 8.96 -6.29
N LYS A 124 -16.67 8.94 -6.26
CA LYS A 124 -15.88 7.70 -6.36
C LYS A 124 -16.19 6.73 -5.22
N SER A 125 -16.24 7.21 -3.98
CA SER A 125 -16.58 6.38 -2.82
C SER A 125 -17.96 5.73 -2.97
N ARG A 126 -18.97 6.50 -3.38
CA ARG A 126 -20.33 6.01 -3.61
C ARG A 126 -20.40 5.00 -4.76
N ALA A 127 -19.65 5.22 -5.84
CA ALA A 127 -19.56 4.25 -6.94
C ALA A 127 -19.01 2.90 -6.46
N TYR A 128 -17.96 2.89 -5.62
CA TYR A 128 -17.46 1.64 -5.03
C TYR A 128 -18.47 0.96 -4.09
N TRP A 129 -19.24 1.72 -3.30
CA TRP A 129 -20.32 1.15 -2.49
C TRP A 129 -21.43 0.52 -3.33
N VAL A 130 -21.78 1.11 -4.48
CA VAL A 130 -22.71 0.50 -5.43
C VAL A 130 -22.14 -0.81 -5.97
N VAL A 131 -20.87 -0.85 -6.32
CA VAL A 131 -20.20 -2.10 -6.75
C VAL A 131 -20.25 -3.16 -5.64
N VAL A 132 -19.95 -2.79 -4.38
CA VAL A 132 -20.07 -3.72 -3.24
C VAL A 132 -21.49 -4.27 -3.12
N ALA A 133 -22.51 -3.40 -3.23
CA ALA A 133 -23.91 -3.83 -3.17
C ALA A 133 -24.26 -4.79 -4.31
N LEU A 134 -23.80 -4.52 -5.54
CA LEU A 134 -24.02 -5.41 -6.69
C LEU A 134 -23.34 -6.77 -6.51
N VAL A 135 -22.09 -6.79 -6.03
CA VAL A 135 -21.35 -8.04 -5.74
C VAL A 135 -22.05 -8.84 -4.65
N PHE A 136 -22.53 -8.16 -3.59
CA PHE A 136 -23.28 -8.80 -2.52
C PHE A 136 -24.60 -9.40 -3.01
N LEU A 137 -25.37 -8.65 -3.83
CA LEU A 137 -26.59 -9.14 -4.46
C LEU A 137 -26.31 -10.34 -5.38
N MET A 138 -25.20 -10.31 -6.12
CA MET A 138 -24.77 -11.44 -6.96
C MET A 138 -24.41 -12.68 -6.13
N ALA A 139 -23.78 -12.51 -4.97
CA ALA A 139 -23.50 -13.62 -4.05
C ALA A 139 -24.81 -14.19 -3.45
N ALA A 140 -25.74 -13.32 -3.04
CA ALA A 140 -27.05 -13.73 -2.52
C ALA A 140 -27.89 -14.46 -3.58
N TRP A 141 -27.86 -13.96 -4.82
CA TRP A 141 -28.49 -14.61 -5.97
C TRP A 141 -27.92 -16.01 -6.18
N GLN A 142 -26.59 -16.16 -6.22
CA GLN A 142 -25.93 -17.47 -6.38
C GLN A 142 -26.28 -18.45 -5.26
N LEU A 143 -26.40 -17.97 -4.02
CA LEU A 143 -26.87 -18.79 -2.91
C LEU A 143 -28.30 -19.30 -3.15
N ALA A 144 -29.19 -18.45 -3.67
CA ALA A 144 -30.60 -18.79 -3.90
C ALA A 144 -30.81 -19.84 -5.00
N ILE A 145 -29.99 -19.83 -6.06
CA ILE A 145 -30.00 -20.85 -7.13
C ILE A 145 -29.21 -22.12 -6.77
N GLY A 146 -28.67 -22.22 -5.54
CA GLY A 146 -27.96 -23.41 -5.08
C GLY A 146 -26.55 -23.58 -5.65
N ALA A 147 -25.87 -22.48 -6.00
CA ALA A 147 -24.50 -22.54 -6.49
C ALA A 147 -23.53 -23.13 -5.44
N PRO A 148 -22.41 -23.76 -5.86
CA PRO A 148 -21.44 -24.30 -4.92
C PRO A 148 -20.89 -23.22 -3.98
N VAL A 149 -20.79 -23.54 -2.69
CA VAL A 149 -20.36 -22.61 -1.64
C VAL A 149 -19.01 -21.94 -1.95
N MET A 150 -18.08 -22.66 -2.57
CA MET A 150 -16.78 -22.11 -2.98
C MET A 150 -16.91 -20.95 -3.99
N VAL A 151 -17.90 -21.00 -4.88
CA VAL A 151 -18.16 -19.94 -5.86
C VAL A 151 -18.81 -18.74 -5.18
N VAL A 152 -19.74 -18.97 -4.25
CA VAL A 152 -20.37 -17.90 -3.46
C VAL A 152 -19.31 -17.18 -2.62
N LEU A 153 -18.41 -17.92 -1.95
CA LEU A 153 -17.34 -17.36 -1.13
C LEU A 153 -16.33 -16.57 -1.97
N SER A 154 -15.98 -17.03 -3.17
CA SER A 154 -15.05 -16.30 -4.03
C SER A 154 -15.62 -14.95 -4.46
N VAL A 155 -16.91 -14.91 -4.82
CA VAL A 155 -17.61 -13.65 -5.16
C VAL A 155 -17.72 -12.75 -3.92
N LEU A 156 -18.12 -13.29 -2.77
CA LEU A 156 -18.22 -12.54 -1.53
C LEU A 156 -16.88 -11.96 -1.08
N SER A 157 -15.77 -12.65 -1.34
CA SER A 157 -14.42 -12.17 -1.01
C SER A 157 -14.08 -10.84 -1.71
N MET A 158 -14.68 -10.57 -2.88
CA MET A 158 -14.48 -9.33 -3.62
C MET A 158 -15.10 -8.11 -2.93
N CYS A 159 -16.07 -8.30 -2.02
CA CYS A 159 -16.64 -7.19 -1.24
C CYS A 159 -15.57 -6.48 -0.39
N LEU A 160 -14.57 -7.21 0.11
CA LEU A 160 -13.51 -6.66 0.97
C LEU A 160 -12.65 -5.60 0.26
N PRO A 161 -11.97 -5.89 -0.88
CA PRO A 161 -11.16 -4.89 -1.56
C PRO A 161 -11.98 -3.68 -2.03
N PHE A 162 -13.20 -3.89 -2.53
CA PHE A 162 -14.05 -2.77 -2.95
C PHE A 162 -14.50 -1.90 -1.76
N SER A 163 -14.80 -2.50 -0.61
CA SER A 163 -15.10 -1.76 0.63
C SER A 163 -13.90 -0.94 1.09
N VAL A 164 -12.69 -1.49 1.03
CA VAL A 164 -11.44 -0.76 1.33
C VAL A 164 -11.27 0.44 0.41
N HIS A 165 -11.53 0.30 -0.89
CA HIS A 165 -11.49 1.43 -1.83
C HIS A 165 -12.56 2.48 -1.52
N ALA A 166 -13.79 2.06 -1.19
CA ALA A 166 -14.87 2.96 -0.81
C ALA A 166 -14.53 3.80 0.44
N ILE A 167 -13.97 3.14 1.47
CA ILE A 167 -13.52 3.78 2.72
C ILE A 167 -12.32 4.70 2.44
N ARG A 168 -11.38 4.28 1.60
CA ARG A 168 -10.21 5.10 1.23
C ARG A 168 -10.64 6.43 0.60
N TRP A 169 -11.56 6.40 -0.37
CA TRP A 169 -11.99 7.63 -1.05
C TRP A 169 -12.82 8.56 -0.16
N SER A 170 -13.67 8.00 0.70
CA SER A 170 -14.42 8.79 1.69
C SER A 170 -13.49 9.41 2.74
N TYR A 171 -12.46 8.68 3.19
CA TYR A 171 -11.44 9.23 4.08
C TYR A 171 -10.66 10.37 3.42
N ARG A 172 -10.29 10.23 2.15
CA ARG A 172 -9.62 11.32 1.41
C ARG A 172 -10.49 12.56 1.28
N ALA A 173 -11.79 12.40 1.04
CA ALA A 173 -12.73 13.51 1.01
C ALA A 173 -12.80 14.22 2.38
N TRP A 174 -12.87 13.44 3.46
CA TRP A 174 -12.85 13.96 4.83
C TRP A 174 -11.57 14.73 5.15
N GLN A 175 -10.40 14.19 4.80
CA GLN A 175 -9.11 14.86 5.01
C GLN A 175 -9.02 16.23 4.32
N VAL A 176 -9.56 16.36 3.10
CA VAL A 176 -9.58 17.65 2.38
C VAL A 176 -10.52 18.65 3.03
N ARG A 177 -11.67 18.19 3.53
CA ARG A 177 -12.67 19.03 4.19
C ARG A 177 -12.19 19.53 5.56
N SER A 178 -11.66 18.64 6.38
CA SER A 178 -11.19 18.95 7.74
C SER A 178 -9.82 19.62 7.78
N GLY A 179 -9.08 19.61 6.66
CA GLY A 179 -7.69 20.08 6.62
C GLY A 179 -6.71 19.18 7.38
N THR A 180 -7.14 18.01 7.88
CA THR A 180 -6.30 17.10 8.68
C THR A 180 -5.43 16.19 7.82
N LEU A 181 -4.79 16.74 6.77
CA LEU A 181 -3.85 15.97 5.97
C LEU A 181 -2.59 15.67 6.78
N PHE A 182 -2.23 14.39 6.79
CA PHE A 182 -1.04 13.85 7.44
C PHE A 182 -1.01 14.02 8.98
N VAL A 183 -2.18 14.15 9.61
CA VAL A 183 -2.28 14.16 11.07
C VAL A 183 -2.33 12.72 11.60
N GLU A 184 -1.43 12.39 12.52
CA GLU A 184 -1.42 11.09 13.20
C GLU A 184 -2.74 10.86 13.98
N GLY A 185 -3.25 9.63 13.93
CA GLY A 185 -4.51 9.26 14.59
C GLY A 185 -5.79 9.78 13.92
N ALA A 186 -5.70 10.55 12.83
CA ALA A 186 -6.88 11.08 12.13
C ALA A 186 -7.77 9.97 11.53
N PHE A 187 -7.17 8.88 11.04
CA PHE A 187 -7.92 7.71 10.58
C PHE A 187 -8.69 7.04 11.72
N GLY A 188 -8.11 6.95 12.92
CA GLY A 188 -8.79 6.36 14.08
C GLY A 188 -10.03 7.15 14.49
N ARG A 189 -9.96 8.49 14.48
CA ARG A 189 -11.13 9.36 14.69
C ARG A 189 -12.18 9.16 13.60
N TYR A 190 -11.75 9.18 12.34
CA TYR A 190 -12.61 8.93 11.20
C TYR A 190 -13.41 7.62 11.31
N VAL A 191 -12.74 6.56 11.75
CA VAL A 191 -13.34 5.23 11.93
C VAL A 191 -14.30 5.20 13.10
N ARG A 192 -13.89 5.77 14.24
CA ARG A 192 -14.68 5.82 15.47
C ARG A 192 -15.99 6.58 15.29
N ASP A 193 -15.94 7.69 14.55
CA ASP A 193 -17.07 8.58 14.34
C ASP A 193 -17.99 8.10 13.19
N MET A 194 -17.69 6.94 12.59
CA MET A 194 -18.42 6.34 11.47
C MET A 194 -18.69 7.32 10.30
N LEU A 195 -17.72 8.20 10.03
CA LEU A 195 -17.87 9.27 9.05
C LEU A 195 -17.98 8.73 7.60
N TRP A 196 -17.62 7.46 7.37
CA TRP A 196 -17.87 6.78 6.09
C TRP A 196 -19.34 6.41 5.85
N VAL A 197 -20.16 6.25 6.91
CA VAL A 197 -21.60 5.93 6.81
C VAL A 197 -22.43 7.18 6.91
N ARG A 198 -22.20 7.97 7.97
CA ARG A 198 -23.13 9.01 8.43
C ARG A 198 -23.27 10.19 7.46
N GLY A 199 -22.43 10.22 6.42
CA GLY A 199 -22.31 11.37 5.55
C GLY A 199 -21.57 12.48 6.26
N MET A 200 -20.72 13.19 5.52
CA MET A 200 -20.09 14.40 6.03
C MET A 200 -21.14 15.50 5.96
N GLN A 201 -21.97 15.63 6.99
CA GLN A 201 -22.84 16.80 7.17
C GLN A 201 -21.97 18.02 7.48
#